data_AF-A0A166J1N7-F1
#
_entry.id   AF-A0A166J1N7-F1
#
_cell.length_a   1.000
_cell.length_b   1.000
_cell.length_c   1.000
_cell.angle_alpha   90.00
_cell.angle_beta   90.00
_cell.angle_gamma   90.00
#
_symmetry.space_group_name_H-M   'P 1'
#
loop_
_entity.id
_entity.type
_entity.pdbx_description
1 polymer ?
#
loop_
_entity_poly.entity_id
_entity_poly.type
_entity_poly.pdbx_seq_one_letter_code
_entity_poly.pdbx_strand_id
1 'polypeptide(L)'
;MFPAMSSLAIAILFLTNGCLAAGPLAVPLGTAAKYAILAKSGISTVPKSSITGDIGLSPAAATFLTGFGLTRSSVGTYASSTQVHGHVYASDYTSPTPATLTTAISDVVTAYNNASGRVNPDHLNLGSGGLGGLTLAPGLYKWTTGVNIATSVTLSGHSSDTWILQVAGDLTIAHAQSVRLAGGASAANIVWVVGGAVSLGTSSSFEGIILGATSITLQTGSRINGRLLAQTDVALQVATLEHYFIYFALPDGITVSREQQQQQQQQQQQQQQQQQQQQQQQQQQQIRCRVKVSILEFRSSAAKDWDRPEKLLRSPSINSSQQHHEIELGCDGQNPNRKRPFYLEHPDPKSRVDIIYIRLAQVADQKEDA
;
A
#
# COMPACT_ATOMS: atom_id res chain seq x y z
N MET A 1 4.99 37.89 57.61
CA MET A 1 3.71 37.49 56.99
C MET A 1 3.80 37.76 55.50
N PHE A 2 4.10 36.74 54.69
CA PHE A 2 4.05 36.80 53.23
C PHE A 2 2.91 35.89 52.75
N PRO A 3 2.06 36.32 51.81
CA PRO A 3 0.85 35.59 51.48
C PRO A 3 1.16 34.41 50.55
N ALA A 4 0.58 33.25 50.87
CA ALA A 4 0.43 32.14 49.96
C ALA A 4 -0.54 32.55 48.84
N MET A 5 -0.10 32.53 47.59
CA MET A 5 -1.00 32.60 46.44
C MET A 5 -1.05 31.23 45.75
N SER A 6 -2.24 30.66 45.88
CA SER A 6 -2.74 29.42 45.33
C SER A 6 -2.46 29.31 43.82
N SER A 7 -1.80 28.24 43.41
CA SER A 7 -1.62 27.88 42.00
C SER A 7 -2.89 27.19 41.50
N LEU A 8 -3.66 27.89 40.66
CA LEU A 8 -4.84 27.36 40.00
C LEU A 8 -4.39 26.46 38.83
N ALA A 9 -4.43 25.15 39.03
CA ALA A 9 -4.21 24.18 37.95
C ALA A 9 -5.42 24.19 37.01
N ILE A 10 -5.28 24.81 35.83
CA ILE A 10 -6.25 24.71 34.73
C ILE A 10 -6.02 23.35 34.05
N ALA A 11 -6.92 22.40 34.27
CA ALA A 11 -6.98 21.17 33.50
C ALA A 11 -7.60 21.49 32.11
N ILE A 12 -6.77 21.50 31.07
CA ILE A 12 -7.24 21.57 29.68
C ILE A 12 -7.77 20.18 29.31
N LEU A 13 -9.08 20.02 29.32
CA LEU A 13 -9.75 18.85 28.77
C LEU A 13 -9.72 18.97 27.24
N PHE A 14 -8.78 18.28 26.60
CA PHE A 14 -8.82 18.06 25.16
C PHE A 14 -10.01 17.15 24.84
N LEU A 15 -11.17 17.72 24.56
CA LEU A 15 -12.26 17.04 23.88
C LEU A 15 -11.79 16.82 22.43
N THR A 16 -11.11 15.71 22.18
CA THR A 16 -11.02 15.18 20.84
C THR A 16 -12.45 14.82 20.43
N ASN A 17 -12.98 15.48 19.41
CA ASN A 17 -14.17 15.04 18.70
C ASN A 17 -13.84 13.73 17.95
N GLY A 18 -13.56 12.67 18.69
CA GLY A 18 -13.60 11.32 18.15
C GLY A 18 -15.07 10.99 17.95
N CYS A 19 -15.51 10.90 16.69
CA CYS A 19 -16.79 10.28 16.37
C CYS A 19 -16.71 8.83 16.86
N LEU A 20 -17.27 8.55 18.05
CA LEU A 20 -17.39 7.18 18.53
C LEU A 20 -18.35 6.46 17.58
N ALA A 21 -17.86 5.39 16.96
CA ALA A 21 -18.71 4.49 16.18
C ALA A 21 -19.81 3.93 17.08
N ALA A 22 -21.07 4.09 16.69
CA ALA A 22 -22.20 3.50 17.38
C ALA A 22 -22.41 2.04 16.95
N GLY A 23 -22.98 1.24 17.85
CA GLY A 23 -23.29 -0.17 17.61
C GLY A 23 -22.23 -1.15 18.14
N PRO A 24 -22.45 -2.46 17.91
CA PRO A 24 -21.57 -3.51 18.43
C PRO A 24 -20.21 -3.54 17.71
N LEU A 25 -19.19 -4.14 18.35
CA LEU A 25 -17.91 -4.37 17.68
C LEU A 25 -18.09 -5.17 16.39
N ALA A 26 -17.35 -4.79 15.34
CA ALA A 26 -17.39 -5.45 14.04
C ALA A 26 -17.17 -6.98 14.14
N VAL A 27 -17.78 -7.74 13.24
CA VAL A 27 -17.63 -9.19 13.19
C VAL A 27 -16.34 -9.53 12.41
N PRO A 28 -15.37 -10.23 13.02
CA PRO A 28 -14.15 -10.61 12.32
C PRO A 28 -14.46 -11.72 11.30
N LEU A 29 -14.33 -11.39 10.01
CA LEU A 29 -14.55 -12.36 8.92
C LEU A 29 -13.30 -13.20 8.59
N GLY A 30 -12.13 -12.87 9.17
CA GLY A 30 -10.87 -13.54 8.87
C GLY A 30 -10.57 -13.58 7.36
N THR A 31 -10.12 -14.73 6.87
CA THR A 31 -9.82 -14.96 5.46
C THR A 31 -11.06 -15.04 4.57
N ALA A 32 -12.27 -15.24 5.14
CA ALA A 32 -13.52 -15.18 4.39
C ALA A 32 -13.77 -13.77 3.80
N ALA A 33 -13.16 -12.72 4.37
CA ALA A 33 -13.20 -11.37 3.83
C ALA A 33 -12.56 -11.21 2.43
N LYS A 34 -11.94 -12.25 1.87
CA LYS A 34 -11.43 -12.19 0.48
C LYS A 34 -12.52 -12.52 -0.55
N TYR A 35 -13.60 -13.17 -0.13
CA TYR A 35 -14.60 -13.72 -1.03
C TYR A 35 -15.88 -12.90 -1.03
N ALA A 36 -16.38 -12.60 -2.22
CA ALA A 36 -17.69 -12.03 -2.44
C ALA A 36 -18.79 -13.08 -2.19
N ILE A 37 -18.53 -14.32 -2.60
CA ILE A 37 -19.38 -15.50 -2.34
C ILE A 37 -18.52 -16.63 -1.80
N LEU A 38 -18.91 -17.23 -0.67
CA LEU A 38 -18.26 -18.42 -0.12
C LEU A 38 -19.34 -19.39 0.37
N ALA A 39 -19.30 -20.63 -0.10
CA ALA A 39 -20.30 -21.65 0.22
C ALA A 39 -19.66 -23.02 0.47
N LYS A 40 -20.44 -23.96 1.05
CA LYS A 40 -19.96 -25.32 1.39
C LYS A 40 -20.41 -26.42 0.43
N SER A 41 -21.66 -26.38 -0.03
CA SER A 41 -22.28 -27.48 -0.78
C SER A 41 -22.55 -27.15 -2.25
N GLY A 42 -22.66 -25.88 -2.63
CA GLY A 42 -22.76 -25.51 -4.05
C GLY A 42 -22.94 -24.02 -4.27
N ILE A 43 -22.60 -23.56 -5.47
CA ILE A 43 -22.93 -22.21 -5.94
C ILE A 43 -23.46 -22.35 -7.36
N SER A 44 -24.67 -21.88 -7.59
CA SER A 44 -25.33 -21.99 -8.91
C SER A 44 -25.74 -20.62 -9.42
N THR A 45 -25.76 -20.48 -10.75
CA THR A 45 -26.31 -19.30 -11.42
C THR A 45 -27.21 -19.72 -12.59
N VAL A 46 -28.38 -19.11 -12.70
CA VAL A 46 -29.13 -19.03 -13.95
C VAL A 46 -28.62 -17.78 -14.69
N PRO A 47 -27.84 -17.93 -15.78
CA PRO A 47 -27.08 -16.82 -16.36
C PRO A 47 -27.95 -15.72 -17.00
N LYS A 48 -27.46 -14.49 -17.13
CA LYS A 48 -26.10 -14.03 -16.75
C LYS A 48 -26.14 -13.19 -15.46
N SER A 49 -25.52 -13.71 -14.40
CA SER A 49 -25.23 -12.91 -13.19
C SER A 49 -23.98 -12.05 -13.42
N SER A 50 -23.81 -11.00 -12.63
CA SER A 50 -22.60 -10.14 -12.62
C SER A 50 -22.07 -10.04 -11.20
N ILE A 51 -20.94 -10.67 -10.95
CA ILE A 51 -20.33 -10.78 -9.62
C ILE A 51 -19.01 -10.03 -9.64
N THR A 52 -18.82 -9.14 -8.69
CA THR A 52 -17.53 -8.48 -8.43
C THR A 52 -16.88 -9.12 -7.22
N GLY A 53 -15.64 -9.56 -7.36
CA GLY A 53 -14.87 -10.25 -6.32
C GLY A 53 -14.87 -11.78 -6.45
N ASP A 54 -14.08 -12.41 -5.59
CA ASP A 54 -13.77 -13.84 -5.68
C ASP A 54 -14.91 -14.73 -5.16
N ILE A 55 -15.04 -15.91 -5.76
CA ILE A 55 -15.99 -16.96 -5.35
C ILE A 55 -15.22 -18.17 -4.84
N GLY A 56 -15.63 -18.74 -3.70
CA GLY A 56 -15.04 -19.95 -3.14
C GLY A 56 -16.09 -21.02 -2.83
N LEU A 57 -15.74 -22.29 -3.08
CA LEU A 57 -16.55 -23.44 -2.72
C LEU A 57 -15.69 -24.52 -2.05
N SER A 58 -16.03 -24.88 -0.81
CA SER A 58 -15.34 -25.97 -0.10
C SER A 58 -16.19 -26.45 1.09
N PRO A 59 -16.30 -27.76 1.35
CA PRO A 59 -15.50 -28.85 0.79
C PRO A 59 -15.99 -29.39 -0.56
N ALA A 60 -17.15 -28.94 -1.07
CA ALA A 60 -17.63 -29.40 -2.36
C ALA A 60 -16.68 -29.04 -3.51
N ALA A 61 -16.54 -29.96 -4.46
CA ALA A 61 -15.72 -29.82 -5.65
C ALA A 61 -16.35 -28.86 -6.69
N ALA A 62 -15.57 -28.42 -7.66
CA ALA A 62 -15.99 -27.47 -8.69
C ALA A 62 -17.18 -27.92 -9.55
N THR A 63 -17.49 -29.21 -9.58
CA THR A 63 -18.71 -29.72 -10.26
C THR A 63 -20.01 -29.13 -9.69
N PHE A 64 -19.98 -28.66 -8.44
CA PHE A 64 -21.10 -27.97 -7.79
C PHE A 64 -21.09 -26.44 -8.00
N LEU A 65 -20.20 -25.93 -8.85
CA LEU A 65 -20.21 -24.56 -9.37
C LEU A 65 -20.91 -24.53 -10.74
N THR A 66 -22.23 -24.43 -10.74
CA THR A 66 -23.06 -24.67 -11.94
C THR A 66 -23.53 -23.38 -12.60
N GLY A 67 -23.64 -23.41 -13.94
CA GLY A 67 -24.12 -22.26 -14.74
C GLY A 67 -23.08 -21.16 -15.03
N PHE A 68 -21.87 -21.24 -14.47
CA PHE A 68 -20.86 -20.19 -14.64
C PHE A 68 -20.09 -20.25 -15.96
N GLY A 69 -20.09 -21.37 -16.68
CA GLY A 69 -19.25 -21.54 -17.88
C GLY A 69 -17.77 -21.39 -17.54
N LEU A 70 -17.31 -22.13 -16.52
CA LEU A 70 -15.96 -21.98 -15.96
C LEU A 70 -14.87 -22.41 -16.94
N THR A 71 -13.81 -21.62 -17.01
CA THR A 71 -12.55 -21.99 -17.69
C THR A 71 -11.44 -22.11 -16.64
N ARG A 72 -10.89 -23.30 -16.46
CA ARG A 72 -9.82 -23.54 -15.49
C ARG A 72 -8.52 -22.89 -15.94
N SER A 73 -7.81 -22.22 -15.03
CA SER A 73 -6.51 -21.61 -15.29
C SER A 73 -5.45 -22.67 -15.62
N SER A 74 -4.42 -22.29 -16.39
CA SER A 74 -3.30 -23.18 -16.77
C SER A 74 -2.53 -23.72 -15.55
N VAL A 75 -2.47 -22.95 -14.46
CA VAL A 75 -1.88 -23.38 -13.18
C VAL A 75 -2.82 -24.25 -12.34
N GLY A 76 -4.11 -24.33 -12.71
CA GLY A 76 -5.11 -25.14 -12.04
C GLY A 76 -5.55 -24.69 -10.64
N THR A 77 -5.05 -23.55 -10.14
CA THR A 77 -5.39 -23.04 -8.79
C THR A 77 -6.72 -22.28 -8.75
N TYR A 78 -7.21 -21.81 -9.89
CA TYR A 78 -8.51 -21.12 -9.99
C TYR A 78 -9.15 -21.35 -11.37
N ALA A 79 -10.38 -20.90 -11.52
CA ALA A 79 -11.08 -20.77 -12.79
C ALA A 79 -11.59 -19.33 -12.98
N SER A 80 -11.90 -18.98 -14.22
CA SER A 80 -12.53 -17.72 -14.59
C SER A 80 -13.91 -17.95 -15.20
N SER A 81 -14.74 -16.90 -15.20
CA SER A 81 -16.06 -16.87 -15.83
C SER A 81 -16.33 -15.46 -16.35
N THR A 82 -17.09 -15.34 -17.43
CA THR A 82 -17.58 -14.02 -17.92
C THR A 82 -18.59 -13.36 -16.98
N GLN A 83 -19.10 -14.10 -15.98
CA GLN A 83 -20.02 -13.60 -14.96
C GLN A 83 -19.31 -13.14 -13.68
N VAL A 84 -17.99 -13.33 -13.57
CA VAL A 84 -17.21 -13.10 -12.34
C VAL A 84 -16.02 -12.20 -12.64
N HIS A 85 -16.05 -10.97 -12.13
CA HIS A 85 -14.95 -10.02 -12.12
C HIS A 85 -14.07 -10.32 -10.90
N GLY A 86 -13.35 -11.43 -11.00
CA GLY A 86 -12.57 -12.05 -9.93
C GLY A 86 -12.20 -13.49 -10.31
N HIS A 87 -11.78 -14.28 -9.34
CA HIS A 87 -11.44 -15.67 -9.53
C HIS A 87 -12.46 -16.60 -8.85
N VAL A 88 -12.62 -17.78 -9.43
CA VAL A 88 -13.46 -18.84 -8.89
C VAL A 88 -12.54 -19.94 -8.35
N TYR A 89 -12.74 -20.33 -7.10
CA TYR A 89 -11.93 -21.31 -6.38
C TYR A 89 -12.80 -22.48 -5.90
N ALA A 90 -12.27 -23.70 -5.96
CA ALA A 90 -12.94 -24.89 -5.45
C ALA A 90 -11.97 -25.84 -4.72
N SER A 91 -12.51 -26.76 -3.92
CA SER A 91 -11.73 -27.64 -3.05
C SER A 91 -10.85 -28.67 -3.79
N ASP A 92 -11.19 -29.00 -5.04
CA ASP A 92 -10.47 -29.94 -5.90
C ASP A 92 -9.44 -29.24 -6.82
N TYR A 93 -9.14 -27.97 -6.54
CA TYR A 93 -8.18 -27.19 -7.31
C TYR A 93 -6.75 -27.42 -6.84
N THR A 94 -5.77 -27.05 -7.68
CA THR A 94 -4.35 -27.23 -7.34
C THR A 94 -3.99 -26.43 -6.08
N SER A 95 -3.09 -26.98 -5.27
CA SER A 95 -2.48 -26.30 -4.11
C SER A 95 -1.97 -24.90 -4.50
N PRO A 96 -2.15 -23.87 -3.65
CA PRO A 96 -2.58 -23.90 -2.24
C PRO A 96 -4.10 -23.82 -2.02
N THR A 97 -4.90 -23.81 -3.09
CA THR A 97 -6.34 -23.52 -3.06
C THR A 97 -7.14 -24.30 -2.01
N PRO A 98 -7.02 -25.64 -1.90
CA PRO A 98 -7.83 -26.42 -0.97
C PRO A 98 -7.59 -26.03 0.50
N ALA A 99 -6.32 -25.80 0.87
CA ALA A 99 -5.95 -25.37 2.21
C ALA A 99 -6.47 -23.95 2.50
N THR A 100 -6.32 -23.02 1.55
CA THR A 100 -6.83 -21.65 1.72
C THR A 100 -8.35 -21.60 1.86
N LEU A 101 -9.09 -22.42 1.12
CA LEU A 101 -10.55 -22.50 1.23
C LEU A 101 -10.99 -23.16 2.54
N THR A 102 -10.25 -24.17 3.01
CA THR A 102 -10.52 -24.80 4.32
C THR A 102 -10.45 -23.77 5.45
N THR A 103 -9.41 -22.92 5.46
CA THR A 103 -9.30 -21.80 6.42
C THR A 103 -10.45 -20.81 6.25
N ALA A 104 -10.77 -20.40 5.02
CA ALA A 104 -11.83 -19.43 4.78
C ALA A 104 -13.21 -19.93 5.25
N ILE A 105 -13.52 -21.21 5.04
CA ILE A 105 -14.77 -21.82 5.51
C ILE A 105 -14.80 -21.90 7.05
N SER A 106 -13.67 -22.23 7.68
CA SER A 106 -13.56 -22.19 9.16
C SER A 106 -13.78 -20.77 9.71
N ASP A 107 -13.32 -19.75 9.00
CA ASP A 107 -13.53 -18.35 9.36
C ASP A 107 -14.99 -17.92 9.18
N VAL A 108 -15.71 -18.44 8.17
CA VAL A 108 -17.18 -18.24 8.06
C VAL A 108 -17.91 -18.81 9.26
N VAL A 109 -17.58 -20.03 9.68
CA VAL A 109 -18.19 -20.67 10.87
C VAL A 109 -17.88 -19.87 12.13
N THR A 110 -16.63 -19.41 12.27
CA THR A 110 -16.21 -18.55 13.39
C THR A 110 -16.96 -17.22 13.40
N ALA A 111 -17.09 -16.55 12.25
CA ALA A 111 -17.82 -15.30 12.12
C ALA A 111 -19.31 -15.48 12.42
N TYR A 112 -19.92 -16.56 11.92
CA TYR A 112 -21.32 -16.92 12.21
C TYR A 112 -21.54 -17.12 13.71
N ASN A 113 -20.71 -17.92 14.37
CA ASN A 113 -20.80 -18.17 15.82
C ASN A 113 -20.55 -16.88 16.62
N ASN A 114 -19.61 -16.04 16.18
CA ASN A 114 -19.35 -14.75 16.81
C ASN A 114 -20.55 -13.79 16.72
N ALA A 115 -21.17 -13.68 15.54
CA ALA A 115 -22.31 -12.79 15.30
C ALA A 115 -23.59 -13.31 15.97
N SER A 116 -23.87 -14.61 15.88
CA SER A 116 -25.05 -15.25 16.49
C SER A 116 -24.96 -15.34 18.02
N GLY A 117 -23.73 -15.41 18.57
CA GLY A 117 -23.45 -15.47 20.00
C GLY A 117 -23.40 -14.12 20.71
N ARG A 118 -23.60 -12.99 20.02
CA ARG A 118 -23.70 -11.67 20.68
C ARG A 118 -24.91 -11.67 21.61
N VAL A 119 -24.73 -11.11 22.81
CA VAL A 119 -25.74 -11.04 23.88
C VAL A 119 -26.13 -9.59 24.16
N ASN A 120 -27.19 -9.40 24.95
CA ASN A 120 -27.74 -8.08 25.32
C ASN A 120 -28.10 -7.22 24.11
N PRO A 121 -29.07 -7.66 23.27
CA PRO A 121 -29.48 -6.89 22.11
C PRO A 121 -30.12 -5.56 22.52
N ASP A 122 -29.84 -4.51 21.75
CA ASP A 122 -30.51 -3.21 21.87
C ASP A 122 -32.00 -3.33 21.53
N HIS A 123 -32.33 -4.25 20.63
CA HIS A 123 -33.69 -4.53 20.18
C HIS A 123 -33.97 -6.03 20.12
N LEU A 124 -35.04 -6.47 20.80
CA LEU A 124 -35.53 -7.84 20.77
C LEU A 124 -36.89 -7.91 20.06
N ASN A 125 -36.99 -8.77 19.04
CA ASN A 125 -38.20 -9.04 18.25
C ASN A 125 -38.87 -7.79 17.68
N LEU A 126 -38.06 -6.81 17.24
CA LEU A 126 -38.57 -5.56 16.66
C LEU A 126 -39.53 -5.82 15.50
N GLY A 127 -40.69 -5.16 15.51
CA GLY A 127 -41.72 -5.32 14.48
C GLY A 127 -42.29 -6.73 14.38
N SER A 128 -42.07 -7.59 15.38
CA SER A 128 -42.41 -9.03 15.34
C SER A 128 -41.82 -9.75 14.13
N GLY A 129 -40.67 -9.28 13.62
CA GLY A 129 -40.00 -9.79 12.42
C GLY A 129 -40.31 -9.01 11.14
N GLY A 130 -41.35 -8.18 11.12
CA GLY A 130 -41.68 -7.30 9.99
C GLY A 130 -40.92 -5.98 10.06
N LEU A 131 -39.96 -5.76 9.15
CA LEU A 131 -39.12 -4.54 9.16
C LEU A 131 -39.56 -3.46 8.17
N GLY A 132 -40.64 -3.72 7.43
CA GLY A 132 -41.08 -2.82 6.37
C GLY A 132 -41.39 -1.41 6.85
N GLY A 133 -40.82 -0.41 6.19
CA GLY A 133 -40.99 1.02 6.50
C GLY A 133 -40.22 1.52 7.71
N LEU A 134 -39.48 0.66 8.41
CA LEU A 134 -38.69 1.08 9.57
C LEU A 134 -37.37 1.73 9.17
N THR A 135 -36.87 2.59 10.06
CA THR A 135 -35.49 3.09 10.03
C THR A 135 -34.75 2.56 11.25
N LEU A 136 -33.69 1.80 11.02
CA LEU A 136 -32.90 1.13 12.03
C LEU A 136 -31.63 1.93 12.33
N ALA A 137 -31.47 2.36 13.57
CA ALA A 137 -30.24 2.96 14.08
C ALA A 137 -29.15 1.88 14.30
N PRO A 138 -27.86 2.25 14.40
CA PRO A 138 -26.78 1.31 14.71
C PRO A 138 -27.07 0.51 15.97
N GLY A 139 -26.75 -0.78 15.97
CA GLY A 139 -27.05 -1.63 17.13
C GLY A 139 -27.07 -3.14 16.85
N LEU A 140 -27.26 -3.89 17.93
CA LEU A 140 -27.49 -5.32 17.96
C LEU A 140 -29.00 -5.61 18.01
N TYR A 141 -29.51 -6.23 16.95
CA TYR A 141 -30.90 -6.63 16.83
C TYR A 141 -31.02 -8.15 16.90
N LYS A 142 -32.07 -8.64 17.56
CA LYS A 142 -32.33 -10.07 17.70
C LYS A 142 -33.77 -10.42 17.44
N TRP A 143 -33.99 -11.43 16.60
CA TRP A 143 -35.28 -12.09 16.40
C TRP A 143 -35.17 -13.58 16.74
N THR A 144 -36.11 -14.07 17.55
CA THR A 144 -36.24 -15.50 17.85
C THR A 144 -37.04 -16.26 16.79
N THR A 145 -37.52 -15.54 15.77
CA THR A 145 -38.28 -16.05 14.62
C THR A 145 -37.60 -15.64 13.31
N GLY A 146 -38.26 -15.88 12.18
CA GLY A 146 -37.86 -15.28 10.90
C GLY A 146 -38.12 -13.77 10.85
N VAL A 147 -37.50 -13.13 9.87
CA VAL A 147 -37.62 -11.70 9.53
C VAL A 147 -38.11 -11.56 8.08
N ASN A 148 -39.08 -10.67 7.87
CA ASN A 148 -39.61 -10.35 6.56
C ASN A 148 -39.56 -8.84 6.28
N ILE A 149 -39.02 -8.49 5.13
CA ILE A 149 -38.94 -7.13 4.60
C ILE A 149 -39.98 -7.03 3.48
N ALA A 150 -41.26 -6.92 3.88
CA ALA A 150 -42.38 -6.84 2.95
C ALA A 150 -42.44 -5.50 2.20
N THR A 151 -41.96 -4.44 2.83
CA THR A 151 -41.67 -3.13 2.22
C THR A 151 -40.25 -2.73 2.58
N SER A 152 -39.67 -1.77 1.87
CA SER A 152 -38.27 -1.35 2.06
C SER A 152 -37.98 -0.90 3.50
N VAL A 153 -36.77 -1.20 3.99
CA VAL A 153 -36.24 -0.81 5.31
C VAL A 153 -35.02 0.09 5.12
N THR A 154 -34.77 1.02 6.05
CA THR A 154 -33.59 1.90 6.00
C THR A 154 -32.69 1.63 7.20
N LEU A 155 -31.37 1.51 6.98
CA LEU A 155 -30.35 1.51 8.03
C LEU A 155 -29.66 2.87 7.99
N SER A 156 -29.72 3.62 9.08
CA SER A 156 -29.29 5.01 9.12
C SER A 156 -28.29 5.24 10.24
N GLY A 157 -27.08 5.66 9.88
CA GLY A 157 -25.99 6.00 10.80
C GLY A 157 -24.78 6.48 10.02
N HIS A 158 -23.67 6.71 10.68
CA HIS A 158 -22.43 7.18 10.07
C HIS A 158 -21.62 6.04 9.45
N SER A 159 -20.56 6.38 8.71
CA SER A 159 -19.72 5.42 7.99
C SER A 159 -18.93 4.46 8.87
N SER A 160 -18.76 4.78 10.15
CA SER A 160 -18.10 3.93 11.14
C SER A 160 -19.06 3.09 11.97
N ASP A 161 -20.36 3.37 11.90
CA ASP A 161 -21.35 2.72 12.75
C ASP A 161 -21.63 1.30 12.26
N THR A 162 -22.10 0.43 13.16
CA THR A 162 -22.24 -1.01 12.91
C THR A 162 -23.63 -1.54 13.24
N TRP A 163 -24.02 -2.58 12.52
CA TRP A 163 -25.27 -3.31 12.73
C TRP A 163 -24.98 -4.81 12.77
N ILE A 164 -25.51 -5.50 13.77
CA ILE A 164 -25.58 -6.96 13.79
C ILE A 164 -27.04 -7.35 13.94
N LEU A 165 -27.58 -8.04 12.93
CA LEU A 165 -28.97 -8.45 12.86
C LEU A 165 -29.04 -9.98 12.98
N GLN A 166 -29.41 -10.47 14.16
CA GLN A 166 -29.54 -11.89 14.46
C GLN A 166 -30.94 -12.40 14.16
N VAL A 167 -31.08 -13.27 13.17
CA VAL A 167 -32.35 -13.86 12.76
C VAL A 167 -32.32 -15.36 13.00
N ALA A 168 -33.14 -15.88 13.92
CA ALA A 168 -33.15 -17.31 14.23
C ALA A 168 -33.81 -18.15 13.11
N GLY A 169 -34.82 -17.59 12.42
CA GLY A 169 -35.48 -18.23 11.29
C GLY A 169 -34.97 -17.74 9.94
N ASP A 170 -35.85 -17.74 8.95
CA ASP A 170 -35.55 -17.28 7.60
C ASP A 170 -35.50 -15.74 7.51
N LEU A 171 -34.72 -15.23 6.55
CA LEU A 171 -34.72 -13.82 6.16
C LEU A 171 -35.28 -13.71 4.74
N THR A 172 -36.37 -12.96 4.59
CA THR A 172 -36.98 -12.72 3.27
C THR A 172 -37.11 -11.24 2.98
N ILE A 173 -36.83 -10.85 1.74
CA ILE A 173 -37.16 -9.52 1.21
C ILE A 173 -38.07 -9.69 0.01
N ALA A 174 -39.18 -8.94 -0.01
CA ALA A 174 -40.15 -9.00 -1.09
C ALA A 174 -39.57 -8.43 -2.40
N HIS A 175 -40.24 -8.74 -3.51
CA HIS A 175 -39.87 -8.25 -4.83
C HIS A 175 -39.83 -6.70 -4.86
N ALA A 176 -38.85 -6.17 -5.59
CA ALA A 176 -38.62 -4.74 -5.77
C ALA A 176 -38.50 -3.93 -4.45
N GLN A 177 -38.24 -4.59 -3.31
CA GLN A 177 -37.96 -3.91 -2.05
C GLN A 177 -36.47 -3.75 -1.82
N SER A 178 -36.12 -2.82 -0.94
CA SER A 178 -34.73 -2.49 -0.66
C SER A 178 -34.41 -2.48 0.83
N VAL A 179 -33.22 -2.96 1.17
CA VAL A 179 -32.47 -2.51 2.34
C VAL A 179 -31.70 -1.27 1.90
N ARG A 180 -31.99 -0.10 2.48
CA ARG A 180 -31.40 1.18 2.09
C ARG A 180 -30.41 1.67 3.14
N LEU A 181 -29.37 2.37 2.70
CA LEU A 181 -28.43 3.06 3.60
C LEU A 181 -28.70 4.56 3.61
N ALA A 182 -28.59 5.17 4.79
CA ALA A 182 -28.70 6.61 4.99
C ALA A 182 -27.66 7.11 6.01
N GLY A 183 -27.41 8.42 6.04
CA GLY A 183 -26.50 9.04 7.02
C GLY A 183 -25.00 8.79 6.79
N GLY A 184 -24.64 8.07 5.72
CA GLY A 184 -23.27 7.63 5.45
C GLY A 184 -22.97 6.20 5.87
N ALA A 185 -23.98 5.44 6.33
CA ALA A 185 -23.84 4.03 6.68
C ALA A 185 -23.19 3.23 5.54
N SER A 186 -22.37 2.25 5.92
CA SER A 186 -21.62 1.41 4.99
C SER A 186 -22.07 -0.05 5.07
N ALA A 187 -22.31 -0.67 3.92
CA ALA A 187 -22.64 -2.10 3.82
C ALA A 187 -21.59 -3.00 4.48
N ALA A 188 -20.32 -2.58 4.49
CA ALA A 188 -19.24 -3.33 5.11
C ALA A 188 -19.38 -3.48 6.64
N ASN A 189 -20.18 -2.61 7.29
CA ASN A 189 -20.40 -2.62 8.74
C ASN A 189 -21.75 -3.24 9.14
N ILE A 190 -22.49 -3.80 8.19
CA ILE A 190 -23.81 -4.38 8.41
C ILE A 190 -23.70 -5.89 8.24
N VAL A 191 -23.98 -6.63 9.31
CA VAL A 191 -23.92 -8.09 9.32
C VAL A 191 -25.29 -8.66 9.65
N TRP A 192 -25.81 -9.46 8.71
CA TRP A 192 -27.01 -10.28 8.88
C TRP A 192 -26.56 -11.71 9.19
N VAL A 193 -26.86 -12.20 10.39
CA VAL A 193 -26.60 -13.60 10.77
C VAL A 193 -27.91 -14.34 10.85
N VAL A 194 -28.10 -15.32 9.95
CA VAL A 194 -29.40 -15.93 9.68
C VAL A 194 -29.32 -17.45 9.90
N GLY A 195 -30.15 -17.95 10.82
CA GLY A 195 -30.23 -19.37 11.17
C GLY A 195 -31.01 -20.21 10.17
N GLY A 196 -31.98 -19.60 9.48
CA GLY A 196 -32.75 -20.21 8.40
C GLY A 196 -32.17 -19.90 7.01
N ALA A 197 -33.02 -20.01 6.00
CA ALA A 197 -32.72 -19.68 4.62
C ALA A 197 -32.85 -18.18 4.38
N VAL A 198 -32.12 -17.68 3.38
CA VAL A 198 -32.18 -16.28 2.95
C VAL A 198 -32.75 -16.24 1.53
N SER A 199 -33.78 -15.42 1.31
CA SER A 199 -34.40 -15.25 -0.01
C SER A 199 -34.56 -13.79 -0.37
N LEU A 200 -33.84 -13.37 -1.42
CA LEU A 200 -33.89 -12.04 -1.99
C LEU A 200 -34.82 -12.06 -3.20
N GLY A 201 -36.01 -11.45 -3.04
CA GLY A 201 -37.05 -11.40 -4.06
C GLY A 201 -36.60 -10.77 -5.36
N THR A 202 -37.34 -11.01 -6.44
CA THR A 202 -37.00 -10.49 -7.77
C THR A 202 -36.81 -8.96 -7.75
N SER A 203 -35.78 -8.48 -8.44
CA SER A 203 -35.43 -7.05 -8.50
C SER A 203 -35.26 -6.34 -7.14
N SER A 204 -35.04 -7.07 -6.04
CA SER A 204 -34.74 -6.45 -4.74
C SER A 204 -33.33 -5.86 -4.70
N SER A 205 -33.05 -4.95 -3.77
CA SER A 205 -31.70 -4.44 -3.50
C SER A 205 -31.35 -4.65 -2.03
N PHE A 206 -30.17 -5.18 -1.76
CA PHE A 206 -29.77 -5.58 -0.42
C PHE A 206 -28.40 -5.00 -0.06
N GLU A 207 -28.21 -4.66 1.21
CA GLU A 207 -26.99 -4.03 1.72
C GLU A 207 -26.50 -4.81 2.94
N GLY A 208 -25.26 -5.26 2.89
CA GLY A 208 -24.59 -5.92 4.01
C GLY A 208 -23.99 -7.29 3.73
N ILE A 209 -23.31 -7.81 4.74
CA ILE A 209 -22.71 -9.14 4.76
C ILE A 209 -23.73 -10.13 5.29
N ILE A 210 -24.02 -11.19 4.55
CA ILE A 210 -24.92 -12.26 4.97
C ILE A 210 -24.09 -13.47 5.41
N LEU A 211 -24.20 -13.82 6.70
CA LEU A 211 -23.70 -15.06 7.30
C LEU A 211 -24.88 -16.03 7.45
N GLY A 212 -25.10 -16.89 6.46
CA GLY A 212 -26.20 -17.86 6.43
C GLY A 212 -25.81 -19.23 6.97
N ALA A 213 -26.58 -19.77 7.90
CA ALA A 213 -26.44 -21.16 8.35
C ALA A 213 -26.90 -22.17 7.29
N THR A 214 -27.83 -21.76 6.43
CA THR A 214 -28.35 -22.61 5.35
C THR A 214 -28.15 -21.93 3.99
N SER A 215 -29.16 -21.92 3.12
CA SER A 215 -29.04 -21.48 1.73
C SER A 215 -29.27 -19.98 1.59
N ILE A 216 -28.64 -19.38 0.59
CA ILE A 216 -28.88 -17.98 0.21
C ILE A 216 -29.29 -17.93 -1.26
N THR A 217 -30.52 -17.47 -1.52
CA THR A 217 -31.07 -17.37 -2.87
C THR A 217 -31.28 -15.91 -3.27
N LEU A 218 -30.68 -15.53 -4.40
CA LEU A 218 -30.94 -14.27 -5.09
C LEU A 218 -31.79 -14.54 -6.32
N GLN A 219 -33.06 -14.11 -6.27
CA GLN A 219 -33.99 -14.29 -7.37
C GLN A 219 -33.71 -13.31 -8.52
N THR A 220 -34.42 -13.53 -9.64
CA THR A 220 -34.20 -12.83 -10.91
C THR A 220 -34.01 -11.32 -10.75
N GLY A 221 -32.84 -10.83 -11.15
CA GLY A 221 -32.52 -9.40 -11.19
C GLY A 221 -32.29 -8.75 -9.83
N SER A 222 -32.27 -9.52 -8.73
CA SER A 222 -31.92 -8.99 -7.42
C SER A 222 -30.45 -8.58 -7.35
N ARG A 223 -30.17 -7.63 -6.46
CA ARG A 223 -28.85 -7.03 -6.30
C ARG A 223 -28.45 -7.02 -4.82
N ILE A 224 -27.17 -7.21 -4.57
CA ILE A 224 -26.59 -7.01 -3.23
C ILE A 224 -25.25 -6.27 -3.33
N ASN A 225 -25.07 -5.29 -2.46
CA ASN A 225 -23.77 -4.73 -2.13
C ASN A 225 -23.31 -5.33 -0.80
N GLY A 226 -22.31 -6.22 -0.85
CA GLY A 226 -21.86 -6.95 0.33
C GLY A 226 -21.26 -8.31 0.01
N ARG A 227 -21.61 -9.32 0.81
CA ARG A 227 -21.07 -10.69 0.70
C ARG A 227 -22.14 -11.74 0.99
N LEU A 228 -22.00 -12.90 0.35
CA LEU A 228 -22.83 -14.08 0.57
C LEU A 228 -21.96 -15.20 1.15
N LEU A 229 -22.02 -15.40 2.47
CA LEU A 229 -21.22 -16.39 3.19
C LEU A 229 -22.16 -17.47 3.75
N ALA A 230 -22.33 -18.56 3.01
CA ALA A 230 -23.30 -19.61 3.30
C ALA A 230 -22.63 -20.89 3.82
N GLN A 231 -23.22 -21.54 4.82
CA GLN A 231 -22.78 -22.85 5.28
C GLN A 231 -23.39 -24.03 4.50
N THR A 232 -24.25 -23.75 3.52
CA THR A 232 -24.71 -24.74 2.53
C THR A 232 -24.49 -24.20 1.12
N ASP A 233 -25.53 -23.78 0.40
CA ASP A 233 -25.47 -23.36 -0.98
C ASP A 233 -25.85 -21.89 -1.20
N VAL A 234 -25.43 -21.37 -2.36
CA VAL A 234 -25.86 -20.07 -2.88
C VAL A 234 -26.45 -20.26 -4.28
N ALA A 235 -27.65 -19.75 -4.51
CA ALA A 235 -28.34 -19.82 -5.79
C ALA A 235 -28.61 -18.41 -6.34
N LEU A 236 -28.16 -18.15 -7.57
CA LEU A 236 -28.30 -16.85 -8.23
C LEU A 236 -29.18 -16.96 -9.48
N GLN A 237 -30.02 -15.96 -9.72
CA GLN A 237 -30.78 -15.84 -10.96
C GLN A 237 -30.58 -14.45 -11.53
N VAL A 238 -29.78 -14.32 -12.59
CA VAL A 238 -29.48 -13.03 -13.25
C VAL A 238 -29.17 -11.93 -12.20
N ALA A 239 -28.41 -12.31 -11.16
CA ALA A 239 -28.24 -11.48 -9.98
C ALA A 239 -26.99 -10.60 -10.12
N THR A 240 -27.00 -9.43 -9.47
CA THR A 240 -25.80 -8.58 -9.38
C THR A 240 -25.25 -8.60 -7.98
N LEU A 241 -23.96 -8.87 -7.85
CA LEU A 241 -23.26 -8.76 -6.58
C LEU A 241 -22.10 -7.78 -6.72
N GLU A 242 -22.19 -6.69 -5.98
CA GLU A 242 -21.14 -5.69 -5.85
C GLU A 242 -20.43 -5.94 -4.52
N HIS A 243 -19.11 -6.08 -4.59
CA HIS A 243 -18.29 -6.27 -3.40
C HIS A 243 -17.34 -5.08 -3.29
N TYR A 244 -17.31 -4.46 -2.10
CA TYR A 244 -16.35 -3.40 -1.80
C TYR A 244 -14.95 -4.02 -1.65
N PHE A 245 -14.31 -4.23 -2.79
CA PHE A 245 -12.87 -4.24 -2.84
C PHE A 245 -12.45 -2.80 -3.10
N ILE A 246 -11.77 -2.20 -2.11
CA ILE A 246 -10.82 -1.12 -2.40
C ILE A 246 -9.67 -1.77 -3.16
N TYR A 247 -9.91 -2.14 -4.42
CA TYR A 247 -8.89 -1.90 -5.40
C TYR A 247 -8.84 -0.39 -5.51
N PHE A 248 -7.64 0.18 -5.45
CA PHE A 248 -7.35 1.25 -6.39
C PHE A 248 -7.70 0.66 -7.76
N ALA A 249 -8.94 0.85 -8.19
CA ALA A 249 -9.34 0.66 -9.56
C ALA A 249 -8.50 1.70 -10.30
N LEU A 250 -7.34 1.28 -10.79
CA LEU A 250 -6.88 1.86 -12.03
C LEU A 250 -8.05 1.63 -13.00
N PRO A 251 -8.67 2.68 -13.54
CA PRO A 251 -9.84 2.53 -14.37
C PRO A 251 -9.52 1.56 -15.51
N ASP A 252 -10.26 0.45 -15.56
CA ASP A 252 -10.29 -0.43 -16.73
C ASP A 252 -10.77 0.41 -17.92
N GLY A 253 -9.80 0.90 -18.68
CA GLY A 253 -10.02 1.92 -19.70
C GLY A 253 -8.79 2.73 -20.11
N ILE A 254 -7.67 2.65 -19.39
CA ILE A 254 -6.37 3.09 -19.94
C ILE A 254 -5.51 1.85 -20.13
N THR A 255 -5.60 1.23 -21.31
CA THR A 255 -4.41 0.63 -21.89
C THR A 255 -3.35 1.73 -21.90
N VAL A 256 -2.39 1.67 -20.96
CA VAL A 256 -1.14 2.39 -21.12
C VAL A 256 -0.60 1.87 -22.44
N SER A 257 -0.71 2.68 -23.49
CA SER A 257 -0.30 2.29 -24.82
C SER A 257 1.17 1.87 -24.74
N ARG A 258 1.59 0.91 -25.59
CA ARG A 258 3.02 0.53 -25.69
C ARG A 258 3.92 1.76 -25.87
N GLU A 259 3.37 2.82 -26.45
CA GLU A 259 4.02 4.13 -26.61
C GLU A 259 4.24 4.86 -25.28
N GLN A 260 3.27 4.89 -24.37
CA GLN A 260 3.46 5.49 -23.04
C GLN A 260 4.48 4.72 -22.21
N GLN A 261 4.50 3.38 -22.32
CA GLN A 261 5.50 2.54 -21.65
C GLN A 261 6.90 2.74 -22.25
N GLN A 262 7.01 2.90 -23.58
CA GLN A 262 8.25 3.25 -24.27
C GLN A 262 8.72 4.67 -23.95
N GLN A 263 7.83 5.65 -23.85
CA GLN A 263 8.17 7.02 -23.46
C GLN A 263 8.68 7.08 -22.02
N GLN A 264 8.08 6.31 -21.11
CA GLN A 264 8.53 6.25 -19.72
C GLN A 264 9.90 5.54 -19.60
N GLN A 265 10.14 4.47 -20.37
CA GLN A 265 11.47 3.87 -20.47
C GLN A 265 12.51 4.81 -21.09
N GLN A 266 12.15 5.57 -22.13
CA GLN A 266 13.04 6.57 -22.73
C GLN A 266 13.37 7.69 -21.74
N GLN A 267 12.39 8.18 -20.97
CA GLN A 267 12.65 9.18 -19.92
C GLN A 267 13.57 8.65 -18.82
N GLN A 268 13.39 7.40 -18.38
CA GLN A 268 14.30 6.78 -17.41
C GLN A 268 15.72 6.62 -17.97
N GLN A 269 15.87 6.22 -19.24
CA GLN A 269 17.18 6.14 -19.89
C GLN A 269 17.83 7.52 -20.02
N GLN A 270 17.07 8.57 -20.36
CA GLN A 270 17.59 9.94 -20.42
C GLN A 270 18.04 10.44 -19.05
N GLN A 271 17.28 10.15 -17.97
CA GLN A 271 17.69 10.52 -16.61
C GLN A 271 18.97 9.78 -16.18
N GLN A 272 19.10 8.48 -16.50
CA GLN A 272 20.33 7.73 -16.21
C GLN A 272 21.53 8.29 -16.98
N GLN A 273 21.37 8.65 -18.25
CA GLN A 273 22.44 9.27 -19.03
C GLN A 273 22.85 10.64 -18.44
N GLN A 274 21.89 11.47 -18.02
CA GLN A 274 22.21 12.74 -17.37
C GLN A 274 22.98 12.55 -16.05
N GLN A 275 22.59 11.56 -15.23
CA GLN A 275 23.32 11.24 -14.00
C GLN A 275 24.76 10.77 -14.28
N GLN A 276 24.95 9.91 -15.30
CA GLN A 276 26.29 9.47 -15.70
C GLN A 276 27.16 10.64 -16.20
N GLN A 277 26.59 11.55 -16.99
CA GLN A 277 27.31 12.75 -17.43
C GLN A 277 27.69 13.65 -16.26
N GLN A 278 26.82 13.85 -15.28
CA GLN A 278 27.14 14.62 -14.08
C GLN A 278 28.27 13.96 -13.27
N GLN A 279 28.25 12.64 -13.11
CA GLN A 279 29.33 11.91 -12.44
C GLN A 279 30.65 12.02 -13.21
N GLN A 280 30.64 11.92 -14.53
CA GLN A 280 31.85 12.14 -15.35
C GLN A 280 32.37 13.57 -15.23
N GLN A 281 31.49 14.57 -15.21
CA GLN A 281 31.90 15.96 -14.97
C GLN A 281 32.50 16.15 -13.58
N GLN A 282 31.92 15.54 -12.54
CA GLN A 282 32.50 15.55 -11.19
C GLN A 282 33.87 14.86 -11.15
N GLN A 283 34.02 13.70 -11.81
CA GLN A 283 35.31 13.02 -11.91
C GLN A 283 36.33 13.86 -12.70
N GLN A 284 35.95 14.51 -13.80
CA GLN A 284 36.84 15.41 -14.53
C GLN A 284 37.22 16.64 -13.72
N GLN A 285 36.31 17.18 -12.88
CA GLN A 285 36.64 18.26 -11.95
C GLN A 285 37.62 17.79 -10.86
N GLN A 286 37.43 16.59 -10.32
CA GLN A 286 38.36 15.99 -9.37
C GLN A 286 39.74 15.71 -10.00
N ILE A 287 39.78 15.24 -11.25
CA ILE A 287 41.02 15.03 -12.02
C ILE A 287 41.70 16.37 -12.35
N ARG A 288 40.95 17.43 -12.71
CA ARG A 288 41.52 18.78 -12.90
C ARG A 288 42.08 19.40 -11.62
N CYS A 289 41.48 19.13 -10.45
CA CYS A 289 42.08 19.54 -9.17
C CYS A 289 43.34 18.72 -8.83
N ARG A 290 43.59 17.59 -9.51
CA ARG A 290 44.82 16.77 -9.42
C ARG A 290 45.85 17.10 -10.52
N VAL A 291 46.13 18.38 -10.76
CA VAL A 291 47.33 18.75 -11.52
C VAL A 291 48.54 18.63 -10.59
N LYS A 292 49.44 17.70 -10.93
CA LYS A 292 50.69 17.41 -10.22
C LYS A 292 51.56 18.67 -10.07
N VAL A 293 51.84 19.08 -8.83
CA VAL A 293 52.98 19.94 -8.53
C VAL A 293 54.16 19.03 -8.20
N SER A 294 55.10 18.88 -9.13
CA SER A 294 56.41 18.29 -8.86
C SER A 294 57.38 19.42 -8.53
N ILE A 295 57.72 19.59 -7.25
CA ILE A 295 58.79 20.50 -6.83
C ILE A 295 60.12 19.77 -7.02
N LEU A 296 60.93 20.22 -7.97
CA LEU A 296 62.35 19.90 -8.04
C LEU A 296 63.09 20.87 -7.12
N GLU A 297 63.40 20.46 -5.89
CA GLU A 297 64.33 21.22 -5.05
C GLU A 297 65.76 21.04 -5.59
N PHE A 298 66.33 22.13 -6.14
CA PHE A 298 67.76 22.23 -6.40
C PHE A 298 68.46 22.71 -5.12
N ARG A 299 69.08 21.81 -4.35
CA ARG A 299 70.05 22.21 -3.32
C ARG A 299 71.39 22.51 -3.99
N SER A 300 71.73 23.79 -4.15
CA SER A 300 73.11 24.19 -4.40
C SER A 300 73.85 24.20 -3.06
N SER A 301 74.82 23.30 -2.91
CA SER A 301 75.74 23.30 -1.77
C SER A 301 76.93 24.20 -2.09
N ALA A 302 76.75 25.52 -2.07
CA ALA A 302 77.87 26.45 -2.19
C ALA A 302 77.59 27.78 -1.48
N ALA A 303 77.84 27.79 -0.18
CA ALA A 303 78.20 29.00 0.55
C ALA A 303 79.41 28.68 1.44
N LYS A 304 80.59 28.65 0.84
CA LYS A 304 81.85 28.86 1.53
C LYS A 304 82.39 30.21 1.08
N ASP A 305 82.47 31.11 2.06
CA ASP A 305 83.58 32.02 2.32
C ASP A 305 84.15 32.78 1.11
N TRP A 306 83.78 34.05 0.98
CA TRP A 306 84.26 34.95 -0.07
C TRP A 306 85.39 35.87 0.44
N ASP A 307 86.47 35.29 0.97
CA ASP A 307 87.74 36.02 1.16
C ASP A 307 88.90 35.33 0.41
N ARG A 308 89.42 36.06 -0.58
CA ARG A 308 90.58 35.82 -1.49
C ARG A 308 90.41 35.01 -2.78
N PRO A 309 91.05 35.46 -3.89
CA PRO A 309 91.04 34.79 -5.18
C PRO A 309 92.27 33.89 -5.35
N GLU A 310 92.06 32.61 -5.70
CA GLU A 310 92.81 31.89 -6.75
C GLU A 310 92.56 30.38 -6.70
N LYS A 311 92.47 29.80 -7.91
CA LYS A 311 92.72 28.41 -8.29
C LYS A 311 91.63 27.35 -8.11
N LEU A 312 91.09 27.01 -9.28
CA LEU A 312 90.97 25.67 -9.87
C LEU A 312 89.98 24.67 -9.28
N LEU A 313 88.98 24.35 -10.14
CA LEU A 313 88.69 23.00 -10.65
C LEU A 313 88.61 21.90 -9.58
N ARG A 314 87.38 21.63 -9.12
CA ARG A 314 86.86 20.27 -8.87
C ARG A 314 85.34 20.34 -8.65
N SER A 315 84.61 19.66 -9.53
CA SER A 315 83.18 19.39 -9.44
C SER A 315 82.84 18.56 -8.19
N PRO A 316 81.86 18.94 -7.35
CA PRO A 316 81.28 18.03 -6.38
C PRO A 316 80.09 17.28 -6.98
N SER A 317 80.11 15.95 -6.77
CA SER A 317 79.06 14.98 -7.10
C SER A 317 77.69 15.34 -6.50
N ILE A 318 76.64 15.30 -7.32
CA ILE A 318 75.24 15.47 -6.90
C ILE A 318 74.68 14.10 -6.49
N ASN A 319 74.29 13.93 -5.22
CA ASN A 319 73.46 12.82 -4.77
C ASN A 319 71.99 13.25 -4.81
N SER A 320 71.17 12.57 -5.61
CA SER A 320 69.72 12.77 -5.67
C SER A 320 69.02 11.93 -4.61
N SER A 321 68.40 12.54 -3.61
CA SER A 321 67.38 11.88 -2.78
C SER A 321 66.00 12.44 -3.12
N GLN A 322 65.17 11.67 -3.81
CA GLN A 322 63.75 12.00 -4.00
C GLN A 322 63.00 11.71 -2.70
N GLN A 323 62.36 12.72 -2.11
CA GLN A 323 61.26 12.50 -1.16
C GLN A 323 59.99 13.07 -1.78
N HIS A 324 59.02 12.18 -2.07
CA HIS A 324 57.68 12.57 -2.49
C HIS A 324 56.87 12.94 -1.25
N HIS A 325 56.51 14.21 -1.10
CA HIS A 325 55.43 14.63 -0.19
C HIS A 325 54.19 14.94 -1.03
N GLU A 326 53.11 14.20 -0.78
CA GLU A 326 51.79 14.45 -1.37
C GLU A 326 51.05 15.44 -0.47
N ILE A 327 50.81 16.65 -0.96
CA ILE A 327 49.99 17.66 -0.27
C ILE A 327 48.67 17.77 -1.04
N GLU A 328 47.57 17.34 -0.43
CA GLU A 328 46.22 17.57 -0.98
C GLU A 328 45.79 19.02 -0.72
N LEU A 329 45.60 19.79 -1.80
CA LEU A 329 44.98 21.11 -1.73
C LEU A 329 43.48 20.97 -2.03
N GLY A 330 42.64 21.20 -1.02
CA GLY A 330 41.19 21.25 -1.19
C GLY A 330 40.74 22.47 -2.01
N CYS A 331 39.97 22.24 -3.07
CA CYS A 331 39.40 23.29 -3.91
C CYS A 331 38.19 23.94 -3.19
N ASP A 332 38.36 25.10 -2.53
CA ASP A 332 37.20 25.93 -2.14
C ASP A 332 36.66 26.64 -3.40
N GLY A 333 35.39 26.39 -3.70
CA GLY A 333 34.73 26.63 -4.98
C GLY A 333 34.45 28.09 -5.33
N GLN A 334 35.33 29.04 -4.98
CA GLN A 334 35.11 30.46 -5.29
C GLN A 334 36.31 31.13 -6.00
N ASN A 335 36.13 31.26 -7.32
CA ASN A 335 36.75 32.24 -8.22
C ASN A 335 38.24 32.02 -8.64
N PRO A 336 38.53 31.66 -9.91
CA PRO A 336 39.87 31.36 -10.39
C PRO A 336 40.84 32.56 -10.51
N ASN A 337 40.37 33.80 -10.33
CA ASN A 337 41.17 35.02 -10.62
C ASN A 337 41.57 35.84 -9.40
N ARG A 338 41.36 35.36 -8.16
CA ARG A 338 41.88 36.05 -6.96
C ARG A 338 43.31 35.60 -6.66
N LYS A 339 44.30 36.43 -7.05
CA LYS A 339 45.66 36.37 -6.49
C LYS A 339 45.61 36.85 -5.03
N ARG A 340 45.50 35.93 -4.07
CA ARG A 340 45.91 36.22 -2.68
C ARG A 340 47.32 35.66 -2.47
N PRO A 341 48.24 36.40 -1.83
CA PRO A 341 49.48 35.79 -1.34
C PRO A 341 49.12 34.78 -0.26
N PHE A 342 49.54 33.53 -0.41
CA PHE A 342 49.50 32.54 0.66
C PHE A 342 50.66 32.82 1.62
N TYR A 343 50.36 32.98 2.91
CA TYR A 343 51.37 32.96 3.97
C TYR A 343 51.61 31.49 4.36
N LEU A 344 52.84 31.02 4.23
CA LEU A 344 53.29 29.78 4.85
C LEU A 344 53.66 30.11 6.30
N GLU A 345 52.84 29.71 7.27
CA GLU A 345 53.31 29.63 8.66
C GLU A 345 54.19 28.38 8.80
N HIS A 346 55.49 28.59 8.99
CA HIS A 346 56.44 27.53 9.33
C HIS A 346 56.54 27.43 10.86
N PRO A 347 56.61 26.23 11.49
CA PRO A 347 56.52 26.10 12.94
C PRO A 347 57.82 26.41 13.71
N ASP A 348 58.70 27.28 13.20
CA ASP A 348 59.92 27.71 13.91
C ASP A 348 60.29 29.19 13.60
N PRO A 349 60.33 30.11 14.59
CA PRO A 349 60.51 31.54 14.35
C PRO A 349 61.92 32.01 13.90
N LYS A 350 62.90 31.10 13.71
CA LYS A 350 64.31 31.50 13.48
C LYS A 350 64.88 31.22 12.08
N SER A 351 64.11 30.75 11.12
CA SER A 351 64.59 30.56 9.75
C SER A 351 64.05 31.64 8.80
N ARG A 352 64.90 32.61 8.44
CA ARG A 352 64.64 33.53 7.32
C ARG A 352 65.16 32.90 6.04
N VAL A 353 64.26 32.54 5.13
CA VAL A 353 64.59 32.18 3.75
C VAL A 353 63.91 33.17 2.83
N ASP A 354 64.69 33.76 1.93
CA ASP A 354 64.25 34.79 0.98
C ASP A 354 63.18 34.28 0.01
N ILE A 355 62.14 35.09 -0.18
CA ILE A 355 60.99 34.81 -1.04
C ILE A 355 61.42 34.90 -2.51
N ILE A 356 61.49 33.75 -3.21
CA ILE A 356 61.68 33.70 -4.66
C ILE A 356 60.30 33.76 -5.34
N TYR A 357 60.09 34.78 -6.19
CA TYR A 357 58.91 34.91 -7.05
C TYR A 357 58.81 33.75 -8.05
N ILE A 358 57.73 32.97 -8.02
CA ILE A 358 57.45 31.93 -9.02
C ILE A 358 56.58 32.52 -10.15
N ARG A 359 57.08 32.54 -11.39
CA ARG A 359 56.27 32.68 -12.60
C ARG A 359 55.65 31.32 -12.94
N LEU A 360 54.33 31.24 -13.00
CA LEU A 360 53.62 30.07 -13.55
C LEU A 360 53.80 30.03 -15.07
N ALA A 361 54.41 28.96 -15.59
CA ALA A 361 54.34 28.62 -17.01
C ALA A 361 53.10 27.73 -17.22
N GLN A 362 52.13 28.20 -18.03
CA GLN A 362 51.08 27.33 -18.57
C GLN A 362 51.69 26.39 -19.60
N VAL A 363 51.67 25.09 -19.34
CA VAL A 363 51.80 24.10 -20.41
C VAL A 363 50.37 23.75 -20.83
N ALA A 364 49.98 24.24 -22.00
CA ALA A 364 48.77 23.84 -22.69
C ALA A 364 48.99 22.44 -23.27
N ASP A 365 48.19 21.47 -22.87
CA ASP A 365 48.13 20.19 -23.56
C ASP A 365 47.11 20.32 -24.70
N GLN A 366 47.63 20.34 -25.92
CA GLN A 366 46.86 20.35 -27.16
C GLN A 366 46.31 18.95 -27.39
N LYS A 367 45.00 18.90 -27.57
CA LYS A 367 44.23 17.75 -27.99
C LYS A 367 44.65 17.40 -29.44
N GLU A 368 45.40 16.32 -29.64
CA GLU A 368 45.51 15.67 -30.95
C GLU A 368 44.28 14.79 -31.15
N ASP A 369 43.48 15.14 -32.17
CA ASP A 369 42.33 14.36 -32.65
C ASP A 369 42.81 13.10 -33.38
N ALA A 370 42.27 11.93 -32.98
CA ALA A 370 41.98 10.77 -33.83
C ALA A 370 40.93 9.88 -33.16
#